data_AF-A0A9B0U176-F1
#
_entry.id   AF-A0A9B0U176-F1
#
_cell.length_a   1.000
_cell.length_b   1.000
_cell.length_c   1.000
_cell.angle_alpha   90.00
_cell.angle_beta   90.00
_cell.angle_gamma   90.00
#
_symmetry.space_group_name_H-M   'P 1'
#
loop_
_entity.id
_entity.type
_entity.pdbx_description
1 polymer ?
#
loop_
_entity_poly.entity_id
_entity_poly.type
_entity_poly.pdbx_seq_one_letter_code
_entity_poly.pdbx_strand_id
1 'polypeptide(L)'
;MFPLCPLLLALVLAIAPGVRGICPVPADLKNADGTRTCAKLYDKSDAYYENCCQGAELSVEPGADLPFLPSNWGNTASSLVVAPRCELTVWSVRGKGGKTRKFSAGAYPRLEEYRRGIFGDWANSISALYCRCARPPPADPPPKPPFQARPHPCHKPPDPPFKPHSLTDQTSEPLAQIRRP
;
A
#
# COMPACT_ATOMS: atom_id res chain seq x y z
N MET A 1 -25.21 63.04 3.61
CA MET A 1 -24.15 62.35 2.86
C MET A 1 -23.66 61.18 3.71
N PHE A 2 -24.18 59.99 3.46
CA PHE A 2 -23.69 58.75 4.07
C PHE A 2 -23.33 57.80 2.93
N PRO A 3 -22.09 57.31 2.89
CA PRO A 3 -21.56 56.66 1.70
C PRO A 3 -22.11 55.24 1.57
N LEU A 4 -22.50 54.96 0.32
CA LEU A 4 -22.71 53.66 -0.29
C LEU A 4 -21.84 52.57 0.33
N CYS A 5 -22.49 51.62 1.01
CA CYS A 5 -21.95 50.30 1.30
C CYS A 5 -22.63 49.23 0.43
N PRO A 6 -22.35 49.16 -0.90
CA PRO A 6 -22.77 48.04 -1.70
C PRO A 6 -21.60 47.08 -1.86
N LEU A 7 -21.91 45.79 -1.81
CA LEU A 7 -21.01 44.66 -2.05
C LEU A 7 -19.97 44.39 -0.96
N LEU A 8 -20.45 43.73 0.08
CA LEU A 8 -19.84 42.51 0.60
C LEU A 8 -19.41 41.60 -0.57
N LEU A 9 -18.21 41.81 -1.10
CA LEU A 9 -17.51 40.84 -1.93
C LEU A 9 -16.94 39.78 -0.99
N ALA A 10 -17.78 38.78 -0.67
CA ALA A 10 -17.33 37.57 -0.03
C ALA A 10 -16.47 36.78 -1.03
N LEU A 11 -15.17 37.07 -1.03
CA LEU A 11 -14.16 36.26 -1.69
C LEU A 11 -14.05 34.93 -0.95
N VAL A 12 -14.89 33.96 -1.32
CA VAL A 12 -14.66 32.56 -0.96
C VAL A 12 -13.51 32.08 -1.83
N LEU A 13 -12.27 32.33 -1.37
CA LEU A 13 -11.12 31.59 -1.86
C LEU A 13 -11.37 30.15 -1.42
N ALA A 14 -11.73 29.29 -2.37
CA ALA A 14 -11.69 27.86 -2.15
C ALA A 14 -10.30 27.53 -1.59
N ILE A 15 -10.27 27.03 -0.36
CA ILE A 15 -9.11 26.32 0.17
C ILE A 15 -9.08 25.00 -0.61
N ALA A 16 -8.62 25.06 -1.86
CA ALA A 16 -7.92 23.92 -2.40
C ALA A 16 -6.74 23.73 -1.44
N PRO A 17 -6.57 22.56 -0.79
CA PRO A 17 -5.36 22.31 -0.04
C PRO A 17 -4.21 22.60 -0.98
N GLY A 18 -3.47 23.67 -0.68
CA GLY A 18 -2.28 24.03 -1.42
C GLY A 18 -1.33 22.86 -1.28
N VAL A 19 -1.22 22.05 -2.32
CA VAL A 19 -0.17 21.06 -2.45
C VAL A 19 1.09 21.89 -2.62
N ARG A 20 1.71 22.26 -1.51
CA ARG A 20 3.11 22.67 -1.47
C ARG A 20 3.86 21.35 -1.60
N GLY A 21 4.53 21.17 -2.72
CA GLY A 21 5.26 19.97 -3.14
C GLY A 21 5.93 19.22 -2.00
N ILE A 22 5.29 18.14 -1.64
CA ILE A 22 5.73 17.14 -0.68
C ILE A 22 5.48 15.88 -1.48
N CYS A 23 6.50 15.41 -2.21
CA CYS A 23 6.40 14.15 -2.92
C CYS A 23 5.80 13.13 -1.95
N PRO A 24 4.76 12.39 -2.37
CA PRO A 24 4.09 11.47 -1.47
C PRO A 24 5.10 10.50 -0.88
N VAL A 25 4.94 10.17 0.39
CA VAL A 25 5.76 9.15 1.02
C VAL A 25 5.61 7.87 0.19
N PRO A 26 6.70 7.21 -0.22
CA PRO A 26 6.61 6.03 -1.09
C PRO A 26 5.63 4.96 -0.59
N ALA A 27 5.52 4.78 0.73
CA ALA A 27 4.63 3.81 1.36
C ALA A 27 3.14 4.11 1.16
N ASP A 28 2.79 5.35 0.85
CA ASP A 28 1.43 5.82 0.64
C ASP A 28 1.02 5.85 -0.84
N LEU A 29 1.87 5.36 -1.75
CA LEU A 29 1.54 5.19 -3.16
C LEU A 29 0.49 4.09 -3.35
N LYS A 30 -0.77 4.49 -3.26
CA LYS A 30 -1.96 3.67 -3.47
C LYS A 30 -2.94 4.43 -4.35
N ASN A 31 -3.66 3.72 -5.20
CA ASN A 31 -4.79 4.28 -5.94
C ASN A 31 -5.97 4.49 -4.98
N ALA A 32 -6.97 5.26 -5.41
CA ALA A 32 -8.20 5.50 -4.64
C ALA A 32 -8.93 4.19 -4.27
N ASP A 33 -8.81 3.17 -5.13
CA ASP A 33 -9.38 1.84 -4.93
C ASP A 33 -8.55 0.96 -3.98
N GLY A 34 -7.50 1.49 -3.37
CA GLY A 34 -6.61 0.80 -2.43
C GLY A 34 -5.59 -0.14 -3.08
N THR A 35 -5.58 -0.24 -4.41
CA THR A 35 -4.56 -1.00 -5.14
C THR A 35 -3.20 -0.31 -5.03
N ARG A 36 -2.13 -1.11 -4.94
CA ARG A 36 -0.77 -0.60 -4.80
C ARG A 36 -0.29 -0.02 -6.12
N THR A 37 0.26 1.18 -6.09
CA THR A 37 0.92 1.78 -7.24
C THR A 37 2.42 1.49 -7.17
N CYS A 38 3.04 1.12 -8.28
CA CYS A 38 4.47 0.83 -8.34
C CYS A 38 5.32 2.10 -8.36
N ALA A 39 4.91 3.07 -9.18
CA ALA A 39 5.53 4.39 -9.24
C ALA A 39 4.51 5.43 -9.68
N LYS A 40 4.73 6.68 -9.29
CA LYS A 40 4.04 7.86 -9.82
C LYS A 40 5.05 8.79 -10.47
N LEU A 41 4.75 9.24 -11.68
CA LEU A 41 5.52 10.26 -12.39
C LEU A 41 4.72 11.55 -12.41
N TYR A 42 5.43 12.68 -12.40
CA TYR A 42 4.87 14.02 -12.34
C TYR A 42 5.53 14.91 -13.39
N ASP A 43 4.77 15.81 -13.99
CA ASP A 43 5.25 16.70 -15.05
C ASP A 43 5.87 17.99 -14.53
N LYS A 44 5.61 18.39 -13.28
CA LYS A 44 6.19 19.60 -12.67
C LYS A 44 7.20 19.29 -11.58
N SER A 45 8.38 19.88 -11.74
CA SER A 45 9.44 20.07 -10.74
C SER A 45 9.94 21.51 -10.86
N ASP A 46 10.47 22.07 -9.78
CA ASP A 46 11.16 23.36 -9.85
C ASP A 46 12.39 23.40 -8.94
N ALA A 47 13.01 24.58 -8.84
CA ALA A 47 14.25 24.76 -8.08
C ALA A 47 14.06 24.55 -6.56
N TYR A 48 12.84 24.75 -6.06
CA TYR A 48 12.46 24.55 -4.68
C TYR A 48 11.85 23.14 -4.53
N TYR A 49 12.47 22.30 -3.71
CA TYR A 49 12.01 20.94 -3.49
C TYR A 49 10.56 20.90 -2.99
N GLU A 50 10.17 21.91 -2.21
CA GLU A 50 8.81 22.07 -1.70
C GLU A 50 7.74 22.39 -2.76
N ASN A 51 8.05 22.36 -4.06
CA ASN A 51 7.09 22.53 -5.15
C ASN A 51 7.17 21.39 -6.19
N CYS A 52 7.98 20.37 -5.93
CA CYS A 52 8.10 19.22 -6.80
C CYS A 52 6.95 18.21 -6.61
N CYS A 53 6.86 17.22 -7.51
CA CYS A 53 5.80 16.20 -7.50
C CYS A 53 4.39 16.80 -7.59
N GLN A 54 4.19 17.69 -8.56
CA GLN A 54 2.91 18.34 -8.83
C GLN A 54 2.49 18.20 -10.29
N GLY A 55 1.31 18.73 -10.61
CA GLY A 55 0.79 18.82 -11.96
C GLY A 55 0.09 17.54 -12.40
N ALA A 56 0.28 17.15 -13.66
CA ALA A 56 -0.27 15.90 -14.17
C ALA A 56 0.46 14.72 -13.52
N GLU A 57 -0.28 13.67 -13.16
CA GLU A 57 0.26 12.45 -12.57
C GLU A 57 0.06 11.25 -13.50
N LEU A 58 1.07 10.39 -13.59
CA LEU A 58 0.96 9.08 -14.22
C LEU A 58 1.24 8.01 -13.18
N SER A 59 0.18 7.31 -12.76
CA SER A 59 0.27 6.11 -11.94
C SER A 59 0.69 4.92 -12.78
N VAL A 60 1.69 4.18 -12.29
CA VAL A 60 2.20 2.97 -12.93
C VAL A 60 1.90 1.78 -12.03
N GLU A 61 1.21 0.78 -12.58
CA GLU A 61 0.84 -0.43 -11.85
C GLU A 61 2.04 -1.36 -11.60
N PRO A 62 2.01 -2.20 -10.55
CA PRO A 62 3.01 -3.22 -10.31
C PRO A 62 3.13 -4.20 -11.48
N GLY A 63 4.34 -4.38 -12.00
CA GLY A 63 4.60 -5.25 -13.15
C GLY A 63 4.28 -4.60 -14.50
N ALA A 64 3.79 -3.35 -14.51
CA ALA A 64 3.48 -2.64 -15.75
C ALA A 64 4.73 -2.46 -16.60
N ASP A 65 4.58 -2.84 -17.87
CA ASP A 65 5.59 -2.72 -18.90
C ASP A 65 5.05 -1.83 -20.02
N LEU A 66 5.54 -0.58 -20.05
CA LEU A 66 5.08 0.45 -20.98
C LEU A 66 6.23 0.80 -21.93
N PRO A 67 6.41 0.03 -23.03
CA PRO A 67 7.35 0.40 -24.09
C PRO A 67 6.95 1.70 -24.81
N PHE A 68 5.68 2.08 -24.73
CA PHE A 68 5.15 3.33 -25.25
C PHE A 68 4.29 3.99 -24.17
N LEU A 69 4.71 5.17 -23.70
CA LEU A 69 3.91 5.95 -22.76
C LEU A 69 2.66 6.53 -23.44
N PRO A 70 1.63 6.90 -22.66
CA PRO A 70 0.50 7.67 -23.18
C PRO A 70 0.99 8.92 -23.94
N SER A 71 0.21 9.37 -24.92
CA SER A 71 0.64 10.37 -25.90
C SER A 71 1.18 11.68 -25.31
N ASN A 72 0.67 12.09 -24.14
CA ASN A 72 1.06 13.29 -23.42
C ASN A 72 2.21 13.11 -22.40
N TRP A 73 2.74 11.89 -22.26
CA TRP A 73 3.71 11.53 -21.22
C TRP A 73 5.13 11.25 -21.70
N GLY A 74 5.32 11.08 -23.02
CA GLY A 74 6.65 10.91 -23.58
C GLY A 74 7.47 12.19 -23.42
N ASN A 75 8.61 12.09 -22.73
CA ASN A 75 9.52 13.21 -22.45
C ASN A 75 8.89 14.31 -21.58
N THR A 76 7.95 13.95 -20.69
CA THR A 76 7.20 14.91 -19.87
C THR A 76 7.57 14.85 -18.39
N ALA A 77 7.97 13.68 -17.89
CA ALA A 77 8.20 13.52 -16.46
C ALA A 77 9.45 14.29 -16.00
N SER A 78 9.29 15.09 -14.95
CA SER A 78 10.34 15.91 -14.33
C SER A 78 10.57 15.55 -12.86
N SER A 79 9.64 14.84 -12.24
CA SER A 79 9.80 14.21 -10.93
C SER A 79 9.08 12.85 -10.86
N LEU A 80 9.51 11.97 -9.94
CA LEU A 80 8.89 10.66 -9.76
C LEU A 80 9.02 10.13 -8.33
N VAL A 81 8.16 9.20 -7.96
CA VAL A 81 8.21 8.46 -6.70
C VAL A 81 8.03 6.98 -7.00
N VAL A 82 8.89 6.13 -6.42
CA VAL A 82 8.85 4.66 -6.57
C VAL A 82 8.48 4.04 -5.23
N ALA A 83 7.48 3.17 -5.23
CA ALA A 83 6.97 2.52 -4.02
C ALA A 83 8.01 1.59 -3.36
N PRO A 84 7.90 1.34 -2.05
CA PRO A 84 8.72 0.38 -1.33
C PRO A 84 8.68 -0.98 -2.01
N ARG A 85 9.83 -1.67 -2.04
CA ARG A 85 9.99 -2.99 -2.65
C ARG A 85 9.77 -3.00 -4.18
N CYS A 86 9.70 -1.83 -4.80
CA CYS A 86 9.63 -1.68 -6.25
C CYS A 86 10.91 -1.03 -6.80
N GLU A 87 11.16 -1.27 -8.07
CA GLU A 87 12.19 -0.64 -8.88
C GLU A 87 11.58 -0.24 -10.22
N LEU A 88 11.82 1.00 -10.61
CA LEU A 88 11.41 1.54 -11.90
C LEU A 88 12.62 1.59 -12.82
N THR A 89 12.53 0.90 -13.96
CA THR A 89 13.49 1.06 -15.05
C THR A 89 12.88 1.98 -16.11
N VAL A 90 13.65 2.97 -16.56
CA VAL A 90 13.21 3.94 -17.57
C VAL A 90 14.18 3.96 -18.75
N TRP A 91 13.65 4.34 -19.91
CA TRP A 91 14.40 4.45 -21.16
C TRP A 91 14.15 5.80 -21.82
N SER A 92 15.18 6.32 -22.49
CA SER A 92 15.11 7.63 -23.13
C SER A 92 14.47 7.64 -24.51
N VAL A 93 14.30 6.47 -25.13
CA VAL A 93 13.63 6.31 -26.43
C VAL A 93 12.49 5.31 -26.28
N ARG A 94 11.40 5.56 -27.03
CA ARG A 94 10.24 4.66 -27.12
C ARG A 94 10.67 3.26 -27.56
N GLY A 95 9.89 2.25 -27.21
CA GLY A 95 10.25 0.85 -27.46
C GLY A 95 11.41 0.35 -26.60
N LYS A 96 11.66 0.97 -25.43
CA LYS A 96 12.78 0.66 -24.52
C LYS A 96 14.17 0.82 -25.15
N GLY A 97 14.34 1.81 -26.01
CA GLY A 97 15.62 2.13 -26.64
C GLY A 97 16.42 3.21 -25.89
N GLY A 98 17.61 3.51 -26.39
CA GLY A 98 18.42 4.64 -25.93
C GLY A 98 19.12 4.40 -24.59
N LYS A 99 19.24 5.47 -23.78
CA LYS A 99 19.85 5.38 -22.45
C LYS A 99 18.84 4.78 -21.46
N THR A 100 19.35 4.08 -20.46
CA THR A 100 18.54 3.41 -19.44
C THR A 100 18.97 3.86 -18.04
N ARG A 101 18.01 4.02 -17.14
CA ARG A 101 18.27 4.26 -15.71
C ARG A 101 17.31 3.45 -14.85
N LYS A 102 17.81 3.03 -13.70
CA LYS A 102 17.03 2.38 -12.66
C LYS A 102 16.87 3.33 -11.48
N PHE A 103 15.64 3.43 -10.99
CA PHE A 103 15.27 4.15 -9.78
C PHE A 103 14.76 3.12 -8.76
N SER A 104 15.42 3.06 -7.60
CA SER A 104 15.00 2.23 -6.47
C SER A 104 13.85 2.91 -5.72
N ALA A 105 13.23 2.20 -4.78
CA ALA A 105 12.21 2.78 -3.90
C ALA A 105 12.67 4.12 -3.28
N GLY A 106 11.82 5.14 -3.35
CA GLY A 106 12.16 6.50 -2.89
C GLY A 106 11.43 7.59 -3.67
N ALA A 107 11.58 8.84 -3.21
CA ALA A 107 11.12 10.03 -3.92
C ALA A 107 12.28 10.69 -4.66
N TYR A 108 12.03 11.09 -5.91
CA TYR A 108 12.97 11.70 -6.83
C TYR A 108 12.38 13.02 -7.33
N PRO A 109 12.43 14.07 -6.49
CA PRO A 109 11.73 15.34 -6.74
C PRO A 109 12.27 16.11 -7.95
N ARG A 110 13.51 15.87 -8.38
CA ARG A 110 14.14 16.60 -9.49
C ARG A 110 14.93 15.67 -10.38
N LEU A 111 14.38 15.32 -11.53
CA LEU A 111 15.05 14.47 -12.49
C LEU A 111 16.26 15.15 -13.16
N GLU A 112 16.36 16.47 -13.04
CA GLU A 112 17.46 17.30 -13.53
C GLU A 112 18.79 16.97 -12.83
N GLU A 113 18.73 16.51 -11.57
CA GLU A 113 19.92 16.13 -10.80
C GLU A 113 20.50 14.79 -11.27
N TYR A 114 19.73 14.03 -12.02
CA TYR A 114 20.11 12.71 -12.47
C TYR A 114 20.63 12.81 -13.91
N ARG A 115 21.96 12.77 -14.06
CA ARG A 115 22.59 12.83 -15.39
C ARG A 115 22.22 11.64 -16.28
N ARG A 116 22.07 11.91 -17.58
CA ARG A 116 21.79 10.94 -18.66
C ARG A 116 23.00 10.74 -19.58
N GLY A 117 24.19 10.66 -18.98
CA GLY A 117 25.48 10.63 -19.68
C GLY A 117 26.07 12.03 -19.77
N ILE A 118 26.78 12.32 -20.86
CA ILE A 118 27.49 13.60 -21.06
C ILE A 118 26.53 14.70 -21.53
N PHE A 119 25.45 14.34 -22.23
CA PHE A 119 24.48 15.27 -22.80
C PHE A 119 23.15 15.16 -22.05
N GLY A 120 22.98 16.03 -21.06
CA GLY A 120 21.72 16.25 -20.35
C GLY A 120 21.44 15.32 -19.16
N ASP A 121 20.21 15.40 -18.68
CA ASP A 121 19.70 14.73 -17.50
C ASP A 121 18.45 13.91 -17.83
N TRP A 122 17.79 13.40 -16.79
CA TRP A 122 16.61 12.56 -16.91
C TRP A 122 15.30 13.33 -16.87
N ALA A 123 15.31 14.65 -16.61
CA ALA A 123 14.12 15.46 -16.71
C ALA A 123 13.66 15.51 -18.15
N ASN A 124 12.34 15.39 -18.34
CA ASN A 124 11.69 15.47 -19.64
C ASN A 124 12.33 14.55 -20.68
N SER A 125 12.84 13.40 -20.25
CA SER A 125 13.64 12.50 -21.10
C SER A 125 13.17 11.05 -21.04
N ILE A 126 12.13 10.73 -20.26
CA ILE A 126 11.61 9.37 -20.12
C ILE A 126 10.58 9.11 -21.24
N SER A 127 10.79 8.07 -22.03
CA SER A 127 9.94 7.69 -23.16
C SER A 127 9.36 6.27 -23.08
N ALA A 128 9.91 5.43 -22.21
CA ALA A 128 9.39 4.10 -21.91
C ALA A 128 9.76 3.72 -20.47
N LEU A 129 8.99 2.82 -19.85
CA LEU A 129 9.23 2.38 -18.49
C LEU A 129 8.81 0.93 -18.25
N TYR A 130 9.37 0.35 -17.20
CA TYR A 130 9.03 -0.96 -16.68
C TYR A 130 9.15 -0.91 -15.16
N CYS A 131 8.09 -1.29 -14.47
CA CYS A 131 8.05 -1.22 -13.03
C CYS A 131 7.95 -2.63 -12.44
N ARG A 132 8.97 -3.04 -11.69
CA ARG A 132 9.02 -4.35 -11.03
C ARG A 132 8.84 -4.18 -9.53
N CYS A 133 7.92 -4.92 -8.93
CA CYS A 133 7.79 -4.99 -7.48
C CYS A 133 8.08 -6.41 -7.02
N ALA A 134 8.85 -6.55 -5.94
CA ALA A 134 8.81 -7.80 -5.19
C ALA A 134 7.40 -7.95 -4.64
N ARG A 135 6.81 -9.14 -4.81
CA ARG A 135 5.51 -9.47 -4.20
C ARG A 135 5.59 -9.09 -2.71
N PRO A 136 4.57 -8.42 -2.13
CA PRO A 136 4.51 -8.35 -0.69
C PRO A 136 4.58 -9.76 -0.11
N PRO A 137 5.20 -9.96 1.07
CA PRO A 137 4.88 -11.14 1.85
C PRO A 137 3.36 -11.23 1.99
N PRO A 138 2.76 -12.45 2.03
CA PRO A 138 1.34 -12.58 2.34
C PRO A 138 1.07 -11.72 3.57
N ALA A 139 0.02 -10.90 3.52
CA ALA A 139 -0.35 -10.02 4.61
C ALA A 139 -0.25 -10.83 5.91
N ASP A 140 0.46 -10.30 6.91
CA ASP A 140 0.54 -10.96 8.19
C ASP A 140 -0.87 -11.40 8.57
N PRO A 141 -1.09 -12.68 8.95
CA PRO A 141 -2.39 -13.10 9.40
C PRO A 141 -2.84 -12.10 10.47
N PRO A 142 -4.13 -11.70 10.47
CA PRO A 142 -4.63 -10.73 11.43
C PRO A 142 -4.13 -11.10 12.82
N PRO A 143 -3.70 -10.11 13.64
CA PRO A 143 -3.18 -10.39 14.97
C PRO A 143 -4.15 -11.35 15.64
N LYS A 144 -3.63 -12.51 16.05
CA LYS A 144 -4.42 -13.55 16.72
C LYS A 144 -5.28 -12.81 17.75
N PRO A 145 -6.61 -12.96 17.74
CA PRO A 145 -7.44 -12.33 18.75
C PRO A 145 -6.80 -12.65 20.11
N PRO A 146 -6.70 -11.66 21.01
CA PRO A 146 -6.09 -11.86 22.32
C PRO A 146 -6.65 -13.15 22.87
N PHE A 147 -5.76 -14.07 23.22
CA PHE A 147 -6.09 -15.39 23.72
C PHE A 147 -7.21 -15.20 24.73
N GLN A 148 -8.44 -15.55 24.36
CA GLN A 148 -9.55 -15.44 25.30
C GLN A 148 -9.12 -16.32 26.45
N ALA A 149 -8.83 -15.69 27.59
CA ALA A 149 -8.44 -16.37 28.79
C ALA A 149 -9.56 -17.39 29.03
N ARG A 150 -9.23 -18.66 28.80
CA ARG A 150 -10.14 -19.75 29.09
C ARG A 150 -10.47 -19.57 30.58
N PRO A 151 -11.74 -19.42 30.98
CA PRO A 151 -12.07 -19.22 32.39
C PRO A 151 -11.39 -20.31 33.20
N HIS A 152 -10.52 -19.91 34.13
CA HIS A 152 -9.96 -20.84 35.09
C HIS A 152 -11.13 -21.53 35.79
N PRO A 153 -11.16 -22.86 35.89
CA PRO A 153 -12.13 -23.53 36.74
C PRO A 153 -11.80 -23.12 38.19
N CYS A 154 -12.52 -22.15 38.72
CA CYS A 154 -12.49 -21.87 40.15
C CYS A 154 -12.98 -23.13 40.87
N HIS A 155 -12.10 -23.64 41.73
CA HIS A 155 -12.27 -24.62 42.80
C HIS A 155 -13.52 -25.51 42.78
N LYS A 156 -13.27 -26.80 42.54
CA LYS A 156 -14.15 -27.88 43.02
C LYS A 156 -14.12 -27.89 44.56
N PRO A 157 -15.27 -27.89 45.26
CA PRO A 157 -15.32 -28.11 46.70
C PRO A 157 -14.72 -29.47 47.08
N PRO A 158 -14.15 -29.63 48.30
CA PRO A 158 -13.63 -30.91 48.75
C PRO A 158 -14.75 -31.93 48.91
N ASP A 159 -14.49 -33.16 48.46
CA ASP A 159 -15.43 -34.27 48.53
C ASP A 159 -15.70 -34.68 49.99
N PRO A 160 -16.93 -35.11 50.35
CA PRO A 160 -17.27 -35.55 51.71
C PRO A 160 -16.58 -36.88 52.07
N PRO A 161 -16.40 -37.16 53.38
CA PRO A 161 -15.62 -38.30 53.84
C PRO A 161 -16.28 -39.64 53.50
N PHE A 162 -15.42 -40.57 53.07
CA PHE A 162 -15.70 -41.96 52.72
C PHE A 162 -16.38 -42.71 53.89
N LYS A 163 -17.51 -43.38 53.61
CA LYS A 163 -18.09 -44.40 54.49
C LYS A 163 -17.69 -45.79 53.99
N PRO A 164 -17.14 -46.67 54.85
CA PRO A 164 -16.77 -48.01 54.44
C PRO A 164 -17.98 -48.96 54.35
N HIS A 165 -17.77 -49.95 53.48
CA HIS A 165 -18.63 -50.98 52.93
C HIS A 165 -19.57 -51.72 53.90
N SER A 166 -20.65 -52.29 53.36
CA SER A 166 -21.01 -53.65 53.74
C SER A 166 -21.38 -54.50 52.53
N LEU A 167 -20.85 -55.71 52.58
CA LEU A 167 -20.79 -56.77 51.60
C LEU A 167 -21.93 -57.74 51.89
N THR A 168 -22.82 -58.00 50.93
CA THR A 168 -23.63 -59.23 50.84
C THR A 168 -24.24 -59.26 49.44
N ASP A 169 -23.82 -60.17 48.56
CA ASP A 169 -24.22 -61.60 48.47
C ASP A 169 -25.26 -61.70 47.33
N GLN A 170 -24.80 -62.12 46.15
CA GLN A 170 -25.01 -63.45 45.58
C GLN A 170 -26.26 -63.57 44.69
N THR A 171 -26.00 -64.15 43.52
CA THR A 171 -26.86 -65.17 42.88
C THR A 171 -28.15 -64.70 42.23
N SER A 172 -28.15 -64.61 40.89
CA SER A 172 -28.76 -65.66 40.04
C SER A 172 -28.93 -65.16 38.60
N GLU A 173 -28.22 -65.81 37.67
CA GLU A 173 -28.63 -65.94 36.27
C GLU A 173 -29.97 -66.70 36.17
N PRO A 174 -30.78 -66.53 35.11
CA PRO A 174 -30.57 -67.38 33.93
C PRO A 174 -30.91 -66.77 32.56
N LEU A 175 -30.06 -67.13 31.59
CA LEU A 175 -30.33 -67.82 30.31
C LEU A 175 -31.59 -67.49 29.44
N ALA A 176 -31.29 -67.40 28.13
CA ALA A 176 -32.15 -67.66 26.95
C ALA A 176 -33.11 -66.52 26.52
N GLN A 177 -33.33 -66.20 25.24
CA GLN A 177 -32.94 -66.76 23.94
C GLN A 177 -33.32 -65.74 22.84
N ILE A 178 -32.43 -65.51 21.87
CA ILE A 178 -32.67 -65.64 20.42
C ILE A 178 -33.97 -65.03 19.81
N ARG A 179 -33.85 -63.98 18.97
CA ARG A 179 -34.03 -64.00 17.48
C ARG A 179 -34.06 -62.58 16.88
N ARG A 180 -33.12 -62.33 15.97
CA ARG A 180 -33.19 -61.43 14.81
C ARG A 180 -33.67 -62.28 13.60
N PRO A 181 -34.07 -61.72 12.44
CA PRO A 181 -33.79 -60.38 11.89
C PRO A 181 -34.97 -59.41 11.82
#